data_AF-A0A0Q3BFK9-F1
#
_entry.id   AF-A0A0Q3BFK9-F1
#
_cell.length_a   1.000
_cell.length_b   1.000
_cell.length_c   1.000
_cell.angle_alpha   90.00
_cell.angle_beta   90.00
_cell.angle_gamma   90.00
#
_symmetry.space_group_name_H-M   'P 1'
#
loop_
_entity.id
_entity.type
_entity.pdbx_description
1 polymer ?
#
loop_
_entity_poly.entity_id
_entity_poly.type
_entity_poly.pdbx_seq_one_letter_code
_entity_poly.pdbx_strand_id
1 'polypeptide(L)'
;MTDILNVTDGSRTTVSVTRAEALELGYPETAIAEAEARAAAQAARDAIRGRIDRTAGDVPSLLGATADTAAVALLGVLAAVAALDDARTAGSTSHNEPSESDAVNAWLYGFRARLAAMGDDLPAQADAFLKAVAAGAIRVPALAKGFDRVVSDIANRSTAVADAMT
;
A
#
# COMPACT_ATOMS: atom_id res chain seq x y z
N MET A 1 15.63 -5.19 -33.88
CA MET A 1 15.62 -6.16 -32.77
C MET A 1 14.53 -7.15 -33.09
N THR A 2 14.84 -8.45 -33.11
CA THR A 2 13.85 -9.50 -33.36
C THR A 2 13.15 -9.81 -32.03
N ASP A 3 11.82 -9.69 -31.97
CA ASP A 3 11.06 -9.98 -30.76
C ASP A 3 11.09 -11.48 -30.46
N ILE A 4 11.63 -11.84 -29.31
CA ILE A 4 11.70 -13.22 -28.81
C ILE A 4 10.41 -13.52 -28.05
N LEU A 5 9.71 -14.58 -28.44
CA LEU A 5 8.46 -15.05 -27.88
C LEU A 5 8.68 -16.29 -27.02
N ASN A 6 7.92 -16.39 -25.93
CA ASN A 6 7.85 -17.59 -25.11
C ASN A 6 6.61 -18.40 -25.49
N VAL A 7 6.79 -19.44 -26.31
CA VAL A 7 5.71 -20.30 -26.81
C VAL A 7 5.67 -21.62 -26.04
N THR A 8 4.47 -22.15 -25.75
CA THR A 8 4.28 -23.45 -25.06
C THR A 8 3.82 -24.52 -26.04
N ASP A 9 4.42 -25.71 -25.99
CA ASP A 9 4.16 -26.83 -26.92
C ASP A 9 3.04 -27.79 -26.47
N GLY A 10 2.16 -27.37 -25.56
CA GLY A 10 1.14 -28.26 -24.96
C GLY A 10 1.69 -29.23 -23.90
N SER A 11 3.00 -29.46 -23.83
CA SER A 11 3.69 -30.24 -22.78
C SER A 11 4.16 -29.40 -21.58
N ARG A 12 3.83 -28.10 -21.56
CA ARG A 12 4.28 -27.05 -20.60
C ARG A 12 5.75 -26.65 -20.74
N THR A 13 6.45 -27.09 -21.79
CA THR A 13 7.80 -26.60 -22.08
C THR A 13 7.70 -25.24 -22.75
N THR A 14 8.37 -24.22 -22.19
CA THR A 14 8.43 -22.87 -22.76
C THR A 14 9.72 -22.72 -23.56
N VAL A 15 9.60 -22.33 -24.82
CA VAL A 15 10.74 -22.11 -25.72
C VAL A 15 10.77 -20.65 -26.15
N SER A 16 11.95 -20.04 -26.06
CA SER A 16 12.19 -18.66 -26.49
C SER A 16 12.59 -18.65 -27.97
N VAL A 17 11.67 -18.25 -28.84
CA VAL A 17 11.82 -18.29 -30.30
C VAL A 17 11.23 -17.04 -30.95
N THR A 18 11.71 -16.68 -32.13
CA THR A 18 11.06 -15.68 -32.97
C THR A 18 9.77 -16.23 -33.57
N ARG A 19 8.89 -15.36 -34.07
CA ARG A 19 7.68 -15.79 -34.80
C ARG A 19 8.01 -16.74 -35.96
N ALA A 20 9.05 -16.43 -36.73
CA ALA A 20 9.45 -17.22 -37.89
C ALA A 20 9.89 -18.64 -37.46
N GLU A 21 10.74 -18.74 -36.43
CA GLU A 21 11.17 -20.02 -35.87
C GLU A 21 10.00 -20.81 -35.27
N ALA A 22 9.05 -20.15 -34.61
CA ALA A 22 7.86 -20.82 -34.09
C ALA A 22 6.99 -21.44 -35.21
N LEU A 23 6.84 -20.75 -36.34
CA LEU A 23 6.15 -21.28 -37.51
C LEU A 23 6.93 -22.45 -38.13
N GLU A 24 8.25 -22.36 -38.25
CA GLU A 24 9.11 -23.43 -38.75
C GLU A 24 9.07 -24.69 -37.86
N LEU A 25 8.97 -24.49 -36.54
CA LEU A 25 8.81 -25.57 -35.56
C LEU A 25 7.38 -26.15 -35.51
N GLY A 26 6.46 -25.63 -36.32
CA GLY A 26 5.09 -26.16 -36.44
C GLY A 26 4.16 -25.77 -35.29
N TYR A 27 4.47 -24.73 -34.52
CA TYR A 27 3.54 -24.22 -33.52
C TYR A 27 2.28 -23.67 -34.18
N PRO A 28 1.09 -23.93 -33.62
CA PRO A 28 -0.15 -23.40 -34.17
C PRO A 28 -0.16 -21.88 -34.08
N GLU A 29 -0.69 -21.20 -35.11
CA GLU A 29 -0.75 -19.73 -35.16
C GLU A 29 -1.46 -19.12 -33.94
N THR A 30 -2.43 -19.84 -33.37
CA THR A 30 -3.12 -19.43 -32.15
C THR A 30 -2.19 -19.36 -30.94
N ALA A 31 -1.29 -20.34 -30.76
CA ALA A 31 -0.31 -20.33 -29.66
C ALA A 31 0.74 -19.23 -29.84
N ILE A 32 1.12 -18.94 -31.10
CA ILE A 32 2.03 -17.84 -31.44
C ILE A 32 1.38 -16.50 -31.13
N ALA A 33 0.12 -16.29 -31.55
CA ALA A 33 -0.63 -15.07 -31.28
C ALA A 33 -0.85 -14.84 -29.77
N GLU A 34 -1.11 -15.90 -29.01
CA GLU A 34 -1.16 -15.80 -27.54
C GLU A 34 0.18 -15.40 -26.93
N ALA A 35 1.30 -15.96 -27.42
CA ALA A 35 2.63 -15.61 -26.93
C ALA A 35 2.98 -14.14 -27.24
N GLU A 36 2.63 -13.65 -28.44
CA GLU A 36 2.79 -12.24 -28.82
C GLU A 36 1.93 -11.31 -27.95
N ALA A 37 0.67 -11.66 -27.71
CA ALA A 37 -0.19 -10.88 -26.83
C ALA A 37 0.37 -10.80 -25.40
N ARG A 38 0.91 -11.92 -24.87
CA ARG A 38 1.58 -11.94 -23.56
C ARG A 38 2.85 -11.10 -23.54
N ALA A 39 3.67 -11.18 -24.60
CA ALA A 39 4.89 -10.38 -24.72
C ALA A 39 4.57 -8.88 -24.79
N ALA A 40 3.58 -8.49 -25.59
CA ALA A 40 3.12 -7.11 -25.68
C ALA A 40 2.56 -6.60 -24.34
N ALA A 41 1.77 -7.42 -23.63
CA ALA A 41 1.26 -7.07 -22.31
C ALA A 41 2.38 -6.93 -21.27
N GLN A 42 3.41 -7.78 -21.34
CA GLN A 42 4.58 -7.68 -20.46
C GLN A 42 5.40 -6.43 -20.78
N ALA A 43 5.66 -6.14 -22.05
CA ALA A 43 6.37 -4.92 -22.48
C ALA A 43 5.63 -3.65 -22.03
N ALA A 44 4.29 -3.62 -22.12
CA ALA A 44 3.49 -2.53 -21.61
C ALA A 44 3.64 -2.35 -20.08
N ARG A 45 3.64 -3.46 -19.32
CA ARG A 45 3.88 -3.43 -17.87
C ARG A 45 5.29 -2.93 -17.54
N ASP A 46 6.30 -3.37 -18.29
CA ASP A 46 7.69 -2.97 -18.07
C ASP A 46 7.92 -1.49 -18.43
N ALA A 47 7.24 -0.98 -19.46
CA ALA A 47 7.20 0.45 -19.76
C ALA A 47 6.60 1.25 -18.60
N ILE A 48 5.48 0.81 -18.02
CA ILE A 48 4.86 1.46 -16.85
C ILE A 48 5.82 1.42 -15.65
N ARG A 49 6.40 0.26 -15.33
CA ARG A 49 7.38 0.13 -14.23
C ARG A 49 8.58 1.06 -14.43
N GLY A 50 9.10 1.16 -15.66
CA GLY A 50 10.19 2.07 -15.99
C GLY A 50 9.79 3.56 -15.91
N ARG A 51 8.52 3.91 -16.11
CA ARG A 51 8.01 5.27 -15.83
C ARG A 51 7.99 5.51 -14.32
N ILE A 52 7.38 4.60 -13.55
CA ILE A 52 7.30 4.67 -12.07
C ILE A 52 8.69 4.80 -11.44
N ASP A 53 9.64 3.97 -11.85
CA ASP A 53 11.01 3.97 -11.31
C ASP A 53 11.70 5.33 -11.49
N ARG A 54 11.47 6.00 -12.63
CA ARG A 54 12.04 7.32 -12.94
C ARG A 54 11.34 8.48 -12.24
N THR A 55 10.04 8.40 -12.00
CA THR A 55 9.24 9.56 -11.52
C THR A 55 8.88 9.45 -10.04
N ALA A 56 8.48 8.26 -9.59
CA ALA A 56 8.06 8.00 -8.21
C ALA A 56 9.18 7.39 -7.35
N GLY A 57 10.24 6.89 -8.00
CA GLY A 57 11.42 6.28 -7.39
C GLY A 57 11.39 4.75 -7.40
N ASP A 58 12.50 4.17 -6.96
CA ASP A 58 12.71 2.73 -6.97
C ASP A 58 11.80 1.95 -6.02
N VAL A 59 11.72 0.63 -6.22
CA VAL A 59 10.88 -0.27 -5.42
C VAL A 59 11.17 -0.15 -3.91
N PRO A 60 12.43 -0.16 -3.43
CA PRO A 60 12.71 0.06 -2.00
C PRO A 60 12.16 1.39 -1.47
N SER A 61 12.28 2.47 -2.23
CA SER A 61 11.77 3.77 -1.80
C SER A 61 10.25 3.82 -1.77
N LEU A 62 9.57 3.20 -2.74
CA LEU A 62 8.11 3.07 -2.75
C LEU A 62 7.60 2.22 -1.59
N LEU A 63 8.29 1.12 -1.27
CA LEU A 63 8.00 0.32 -0.08
C LEU A 63 8.21 1.12 1.20
N GLY A 64 9.28 1.91 1.27
CA GLY A 64 9.52 2.83 2.39
C GLY A 64 8.41 3.85 2.57
N ALA A 65 7.97 4.51 1.50
CA ALA A 65 6.85 5.46 1.54
C ALA A 65 5.53 4.77 1.95
N THR A 66 5.29 3.54 1.46
CA THR A 66 4.11 2.75 1.86
C THR A 66 4.14 2.39 3.34
N ALA A 67 5.30 1.97 3.85
CA ALA A 67 5.50 1.68 5.26
C ALA A 67 5.28 2.93 6.13
N ASP A 68 5.72 4.10 5.66
CA ASP A 68 5.44 5.37 6.34
C ASP A 68 3.94 5.68 6.37
N THR A 69 3.22 5.52 5.25
CA THR A 69 1.75 5.71 5.20
C THR A 69 1.04 4.78 6.19
N ALA A 70 1.41 3.49 6.21
CA ALA A 70 0.82 2.53 7.12
C ALA A 70 1.10 2.88 8.59
N ALA A 71 2.32 3.32 8.90
CA ALA A 71 2.69 3.76 10.23
C ALA A 71 1.92 5.01 10.67
N VAL A 72 1.78 6.01 9.80
CA VAL A 72 0.99 7.22 10.08
C VAL A 72 -0.47 6.87 10.33
N ALA A 73 -1.06 6.00 9.49
CA ALA A 73 -2.44 5.56 9.67
C ALA A 73 -2.64 4.83 11.00
N LEU A 74 -1.74 3.90 11.34
CA LEU A 74 -1.80 3.17 12.61
C LEU A 74 -1.65 4.11 13.80
N LEU A 75 -0.67 5.01 13.78
CA LEU A 75 -0.47 5.99 14.86
C LEU A 75 -1.69 6.89 15.03
N GLY A 76 -2.31 7.34 13.93
CA GLY A 76 -3.55 8.13 13.98
C GLY A 76 -4.70 7.37 14.64
N VAL A 77 -4.89 6.10 14.30
CA VAL A 77 -5.93 5.25 14.92
C VAL A 77 -5.66 5.05 16.41
N LEU A 78 -4.42 4.71 16.80
CA LEU A 78 -4.07 4.49 18.21
C LEU A 78 -4.19 5.77 19.04
N ALA A 79 -3.77 6.92 18.49
CA ALA A 79 -3.93 8.21 19.15
C ALA A 79 -5.41 8.57 19.35
N ALA A 80 -6.26 8.30 18.36
CA ALA A 80 -7.69 8.52 18.48
C ALA A 80 -8.35 7.59 19.51
N VAL A 81 -7.94 6.32 19.58
CA VAL A 81 -8.41 5.37 20.61
C VAL A 81 -8.03 5.84 22.01
N ALA A 82 -6.78 6.27 22.22
CA ALA A 82 -6.31 6.77 23.51
C ALA A 82 -7.05 8.07 23.91
N ALA A 83 -7.18 9.03 23.00
CA ALA A 83 -7.88 10.29 23.26
C ALA A 83 -9.36 10.09 23.62
N LEU A 84 -10.02 9.08 23.04
CA LEU A 84 -11.40 8.71 23.38
C LEU A 84 -11.55 8.05 24.75
N ASP A 85 -10.49 7.42 25.26
CA ASP A 85 -10.48 6.86 26.61
C ASP A 85 -10.25 7.97 27.65
N ASP A 86 -9.30 8.87 27.39
CA ASP A 86 -9.07 10.08 28.18
C ASP A 86 -10.33 10.96 28.24
N ALA A 87 -11.01 11.17 27.11
CA ALA A 87 -12.26 11.93 27.07
C ALA A 87 -13.40 11.25 27.85
N ARG A 88 -13.41 9.91 27.97
CA ARG A 88 -14.41 9.18 28.76
C ARG A 88 -14.13 9.29 30.26
N THR A 89 -12.87 9.18 30.66
CA THR A 89 -12.47 9.34 32.06
C THR A 89 -12.69 10.78 32.52
N ALA A 90 -12.38 11.76 31.66
CA ALA A 90 -12.69 13.18 31.88
C ALA A 90 -14.20 13.50 31.78
N GLY A 91 -14.93 12.82 30.89
CA GLY A 91 -16.37 12.98 30.60
C GLY A 91 -17.32 12.53 31.73
N SER A 92 -16.79 12.12 32.88
CA SER A 92 -17.55 12.08 34.13
C SER A 92 -17.98 13.48 34.64
N THR A 93 -17.61 14.59 33.96
CA THR A 93 -17.94 15.95 34.43
C THR A 93 -18.64 16.95 33.48
N SER A 94 -18.94 16.70 32.20
CA SER A 94 -19.84 17.61 31.45
C SER A 94 -20.39 17.04 30.15
N HIS A 95 -21.72 17.06 30.00
CA HIS A 95 -22.42 16.87 28.73
C HIS A 95 -22.29 18.12 27.87
N ASN A 96 -21.77 17.97 26.65
CA ASN A 96 -22.13 18.79 25.48
C ASN A 96 -21.91 17.92 24.23
N GLU A 97 -22.96 17.74 23.44
CA GLU A 97 -22.97 16.88 22.25
C GLU A 97 -22.10 17.45 21.11
N PRO A 98 -21.51 16.61 20.24
CA PRO A 98 -20.65 17.09 19.16
C PRO A 98 -21.47 17.64 17.98
N SER A 99 -20.95 18.67 17.32
CA SER A 99 -21.38 19.13 15.99
C SER A 99 -20.32 18.79 14.94
N GLU A 100 -20.78 18.49 13.71
CA GLU A 100 -20.07 18.21 12.43
C GLU A 100 -18.93 17.17 12.40
N SER A 101 -18.44 16.74 13.56
CA SER A 101 -17.46 15.67 13.78
C SER A 101 -18.09 14.29 13.88
N ASP A 102 -19.39 14.16 13.59
CA ASP A 102 -20.18 12.96 13.85
C ASP A 102 -19.74 11.74 13.03
N ALA A 103 -19.23 11.91 11.81
CA ALA A 103 -18.77 10.77 11.01
C ALA A 103 -17.44 10.19 11.51
N VAL A 104 -16.49 11.05 11.87
CA VAL A 104 -15.19 10.62 12.43
C VAL A 104 -15.40 10.08 13.83
N ASN A 105 -16.20 10.76 14.65
CA ASN A 105 -16.55 10.30 15.98
C ASN A 105 -17.36 8.99 15.92
N ALA A 106 -18.38 8.87 15.07
CA ALA A 106 -19.14 7.63 14.93
C ALA A 106 -18.30 6.48 14.36
N TRP A 107 -17.37 6.76 13.44
CA TRP A 107 -16.43 5.75 12.97
C TRP A 107 -15.51 5.27 14.10
N LEU A 108 -14.93 6.19 14.88
CA LEU A 108 -14.06 5.85 16.00
C LEU A 108 -14.83 5.12 17.13
N TYR A 109 -16.02 5.59 17.50
CA TYR A 109 -16.87 4.95 18.50
C TYR A 109 -17.36 3.57 18.03
N GLY A 110 -17.74 3.42 16.76
CA GLY A 110 -18.16 2.16 16.15
C GLY A 110 -17.03 1.15 16.03
N PHE A 111 -15.83 1.60 15.65
CA PHE A 111 -14.62 0.78 15.63
C PHE A 111 -14.27 0.30 17.04
N ARG A 112 -14.32 1.19 18.03
CA ARG A 112 -14.06 0.85 19.45
C ARG A 112 -15.06 -0.17 20.01
N ALA A 113 -16.36 -0.01 19.74
CA ALA A 113 -17.38 -0.96 20.17
C ALA A 113 -17.12 -2.38 19.62
N ARG A 114 -16.63 -2.47 18.38
CA ARG A 114 -16.30 -3.73 17.74
C ARG A 114 -15.04 -4.38 18.32
N LEU A 115 -14.09 -3.59 18.81
CA LEU A 115 -12.86 -4.07 19.46
C LEU A 115 -13.09 -4.47 20.92
N ALA A 116 -13.90 -3.73 21.67
CA ALA A 116 -14.33 -4.13 22.99
C ALA A 116 -15.09 -5.47 22.96
N ALA A 117 -15.85 -5.73 21.89
CA ALA A 117 -16.49 -7.02 21.64
C ALA A 117 -15.50 -8.16 21.32
N MET A 118 -14.24 -7.86 20.98
CA MET A 118 -13.17 -8.84 20.76
C MET A 118 -12.45 -9.24 22.06
N GLY A 119 -12.70 -8.55 23.18
CA GLY A 119 -12.18 -8.93 24.49
C GLY A 119 -10.77 -8.42 24.83
N ASP A 120 -10.16 -7.62 23.95
CA ASP A 120 -8.83 -7.03 24.16
C ASP A 120 -8.94 -5.60 24.71
N ASP A 121 -8.10 -5.27 25.71
CA ASP A 121 -7.95 -3.91 26.25
C ASP A 121 -7.12 -3.03 25.29
N LEU A 122 -7.72 -2.70 24.15
CA LEU A 122 -7.08 -1.91 23.12
C LEU A 122 -6.66 -0.51 23.59
N PRO A 123 -7.42 0.24 24.42
CA PRO A 123 -6.95 1.51 24.96
C PRO A 123 -5.63 1.39 25.71
N ALA A 124 -5.49 0.40 26.60
CA ALA A 124 -4.24 0.17 27.33
C ALA A 124 -3.09 -0.23 26.38
N GLN A 125 -3.37 -1.07 25.38
CA GLN A 125 -2.38 -1.47 24.37
C GLN A 125 -1.94 -0.29 23.49
N ALA A 126 -2.87 0.58 23.11
CA ALA A 126 -2.61 1.78 22.32
C ALA A 126 -1.75 2.77 23.11
N ASP A 127 -2.10 3.06 24.35
CA ASP A 127 -1.31 3.91 25.25
C ASP A 127 0.10 3.34 25.49
N ALA A 128 0.21 2.04 25.78
CA ALA A 128 1.50 1.37 25.94
C ALA A 128 2.36 1.45 24.67
N PHE A 129 1.77 1.25 23.49
CA PHE A 129 2.46 1.36 22.21
C PHE A 129 2.95 2.80 21.98
N LEU A 130 2.09 3.80 22.16
CA LEU A 130 2.44 5.21 21.97
C LEU A 130 3.55 5.65 22.94
N LYS A 131 3.51 5.19 24.20
CA LYS A 131 4.60 5.41 25.18
C LYS A 131 5.91 4.77 24.75
N ALA A 132 5.87 3.54 24.23
CA ALA A 132 7.06 2.85 23.74
C ALA A 132 7.66 3.55 22.50
N VAL A 133 6.83 4.13 21.64
CA VAL A 133 7.26 4.98 20.52
C VAL A 133 7.90 6.27 21.03
N ALA A 134 7.26 6.97 21.97
CA ALA A 134 7.76 8.22 22.54
C ALA A 134 9.09 8.04 23.30
N ALA A 135 9.26 6.90 23.97
CA ALA A 135 10.50 6.52 24.64
C ALA A 135 11.61 6.07 23.66
N GLY A 136 11.32 5.96 22.36
CA GLY A 136 12.25 5.48 21.33
C GLY A 136 12.52 3.98 21.35
N ALA A 137 11.77 3.21 22.16
CA ALA A 137 11.85 1.75 22.20
C ALA A 137 11.28 1.10 20.93
N ILE A 138 10.25 1.74 20.34
CA ILE A 138 9.73 1.39 19.02
C ILE A 138 10.13 2.48 18.04
N ARG A 139 10.91 2.11 17.02
CA ARG A 139 11.31 3.03 15.95
C ARG A 139 10.29 3.00 14.83
N VAL A 140 9.66 4.14 14.60
CA VAL A 140 8.74 4.34 13.47
C VAL A 140 9.47 5.16 12.41
N PRO A 141 9.75 4.60 11.21
CA PRO A 141 10.48 5.32 10.15
C PRO A 141 9.87 6.68 9.80
N ALA A 142 8.53 6.77 9.77
CA ALA A 142 7.82 8.02 9.53
C ALA A 142 8.15 9.11 10.57
N LEU A 143 8.28 8.75 11.85
CA LEU A 143 8.64 9.70 12.90
C LEU A 143 10.12 10.11 12.82
N ALA A 144 11.01 9.20 12.43
CA ALA A 144 12.42 9.50 12.23
C ALA A 144 12.66 10.44 11.04
N LYS A 145 11.83 10.34 9.99
CA LYS A 145 11.87 11.23 8.81
C LYS A 145 11.25 12.61 9.06
N GLY A 146 10.34 12.70 10.02
CA GLY A 146 9.54 13.90 10.30
C GLY A 146 8.24 13.92 9.49
N PHE A 147 7.15 14.33 10.13
CA PHE A 147 5.79 14.22 9.58
C PHE A 147 5.60 15.00 8.27
N ASP A 148 6.05 16.25 8.20
CA ASP A 148 5.92 17.09 7.00
C ASP A 148 6.59 16.46 5.78
N ARG A 149 7.76 15.86 5.99
CA ARG A 149 8.50 15.16 4.94
C ARG A 149 7.77 13.90 4.49
N VAL A 150 7.22 13.13 5.42
CA VAL A 150 6.44 11.93 5.11
C VAL A 150 5.20 12.27 4.29
N VAL A 151 4.43 13.28 4.70
CA VAL A 151 3.22 13.70 3.98
C VAL A 151 3.59 14.19 2.57
N SER A 152 4.65 14.98 2.44
CA SER A 152 5.14 15.43 1.13
C SER A 152 5.59 14.26 0.25
N ASP A 153 6.36 13.31 0.80
CA ASP A 153 6.81 12.12 0.06
C ASP A 153 5.63 11.25 -0.40
N ILE A 154 4.63 11.04 0.46
CA ILE A 154 3.40 10.30 0.11
C ILE A 154 2.66 10.99 -1.03
N ALA A 155 2.42 12.30 -0.90
CA ALA A 155 1.72 13.07 -1.93
C ALA A 155 2.45 12.99 -3.27
N ASN A 156 3.74 13.33 -3.29
CA ASN A 156 4.54 13.36 -4.52
C ASN A 156 4.59 11.99 -5.20
N ARG A 157 4.84 10.91 -4.43
CA ARG A 157 4.99 9.56 -5.00
C ARG A 157 3.66 8.97 -5.43
N SER A 158 2.58 9.19 -4.68
CA SER A 158 1.25 8.70 -5.06
C SER A 158 0.77 9.33 -6.37
N THR A 159 0.96 10.64 -6.53
CA THR A 159 0.68 11.35 -7.79
C THR A 159 1.55 10.84 -8.92
N ALA A 160 2.87 10.70 -8.69
CA ALA A 160 3.78 10.22 -9.74
C ALA A 160 3.47 8.79 -10.20
N VAL A 161 2.99 7.91 -9.32
CA VAL A 161 2.51 6.57 -9.70
C VAL A 161 1.23 6.68 -10.53
N ALA A 162 0.27 7.51 -10.12
CA ALA A 162 -0.97 7.70 -10.86
C ALA A 162 -0.72 8.22 -12.28
N ASP A 163 0.16 9.21 -12.43
CA ASP A 163 0.57 9.77 -13.72
C ASP A 163 1.32 8.75 -14.60
N ALA A 164 2.08 7.84 -13.99
CA ALA A 164 2.79 6.79 -14.72
C ALA A 164 1.87 5.65 -15.19
N MET A 165 0.63 5.59 -14.72
CA MET A 165 -0.37 4.59 -15.11
C MET A 165 -1.32 5.09 -16.19
N THR A 166 -1.37 6.39 -16.44
CA THR A 166 -2.12 7.03 -17.53
C THR A 166 -1.27 7.17 -18.81
#